data_AF-A0A554LL65-F1
#
_entry.id   AF-A0A554LL65-F1
#
_cell.length_a   1.000
_cell.length_b   1.000
_cell.length_c   1.000
_cell.angle_alpha   90.00
_cell.angle_beta   90.00
_cell.angle_gamma   90.00
#
_symmetry.space_group_name_H-M   'P 1'
#
loop_
_entity.id
_entity.type
_entity.pdbx_description
1 polymer ?
#
loop_
_entity_poly.entity_id
_entity_poly.type
_entity_poly.pdbx_seq_one_letter_code
_entity_poly.pdbx_strand_id
1 'polypeptide(L)'
;MGRKRKYTRHNAGGWLNKFDWTVDPQTIREIVAIILFVAGILTVLSMFNLSGAIGENIMTLIVNLFGISGFIVPLIFLGLAVYFWKEREQGFRILQIFGIILLFWFIPGLFLSRGGAIGENISATFLSSFGSIGGYVILLGLSFASFVLATHISLRT
;
A
#
# COMPACT_ATOMS: atom_id res chain seq x y z
N MET A 1 -0.74 -11.57 -72.20
CA MET A 1 -0.02 -11.30 -70.92
C MET A 1 -0.96 -10.54 -69.99
N GLY A 2 -1.51 -11.21 -68.97
CA GLY A 2 -2.50 -10.62 -68.05
C GLY A 2 -1.84 -9.89 -66.88
N ARG A 3 -2.14 -8.59 -66.71
CA ARG A 3 -1.72 -7.79 -65.55
C ARG A 3 -2.52 -8.20 -64.31
N LYS A 4 -1.89 -8.96 -63.39
CA LYS A 4 -2.47 -9.25 -62.06
C LYS A 4 -2.53 -7.95 -61.24
N ARG A 5 -3.74 -7.48 -60.92
CA ARG A 5 -3.96 -6.37 -59.99
C ARG A 5 -3.67 -6.85 -58.56
N LYS A 6 -2.74 -6.16 -57.89
CA LYS A 6 -2.35 -6.41 -56.50
C LYS A 6 -3.46 -5.84 -55.61
N TYR A 7 -4.21 -6.71 -54.92
CA TYR A 7 -5.20 -6.29 -53.94
C TYR A 7 -4.48 -5.80 -52.68
N THR A 8 -4.56 -4.49 -52.42
CA THR A 8 -4.11 -3.87 -51.18
C THR A 8 -5.06 -4.32 -50.07
N ARG A 9 -4.57 -5.17 -49.15
CA ARG A 9 -5.29 -5.54 -47.92
C ARG A 9 -5.51 -4.26 -47.11
N HIS A 10 -6.75 -3.80 -47.05
CA HIS A 10 -7.17 -2.81 -46.07
C HIS A 10 -7.00 -3.42 -44.68
N ASN A 11 -6.10 -2.82 -43.90
CA ASN A 11 -5.82 -3.18 -42.53
C ASN A 11 -7.04 -2.80 -41.68
N ALA A 12 -7.88 -3.79 -41.35
CA ALA A 12 -9.14 -3.61 -40.64
C ALA A 12 -8.94 -3.43 -39.12
N GLY A 13 -8.13 -2.44 -38.72
CA GLY A 13 -7.92 -2.05 -37.31
C GLY A 13 -8.63 -0.74 -36.92
N GLY A 14 -9.74 -0.41 -37.59
CA GLY A 14 -10.25 0.95 -37.78
C GLY A 14 -10.93 1.69 -36.62
N TRP A 15 -10.91 1.22 -35.37
CA TRP A 15 -11.48 2.01 -34.26
C TRP A 15 -10.84 1.73 -32.89
N LEU A 16 -10.44 0.49 -32.63
CA LEU A 16 -9.87 0.10 -31.32
C LEU A 16 -8.44 0.62 -31.10
N ASN A 17 -7.66 0.83 -32.15
CA ASN A 17 -6.29 1.37 -32.06
C ASN A 17 -6.21 2.91 -32.02
N LYS A 18 -7.36 3.62 -31.99
CA LYS A 18 -7.40 5.09 -31.87
C LYS A 18 -7.47 5.57 -30.42
N PHE A 19 -7.78 4.67 -29.47
CA PHE A 19 -7.68 4.96 -28.06
C PHE A 19 -6.29 4.60 -27.58
N ASP A 20 -5.43 5.60 -27.47
CA ASP A 20 -4.15 5.47 -26.81
C ASP A 20 -4.41 5.43 -25.30
N TRP A 21 -4.55 4.22 -24.74
CA TRP A 21 -4.78 3.98 -23.31
C TRP A 21 -3.51 4.22 -22.45
N THR A 22 -2.44 4.71 -23.08
CA THR A 22 -1.15 4.91 -22.44
C THR A 22 -1.17 6.22 -21.64
N VAL A 23 -1.67 6.14 -20.42
CA VAL A 23 -1.61 7.26 -19.47
C VAL A 23 -0.15 7.44 -19.03
N ASP A 24 0.33 8.69 -19.04
CA ASP A 24 1.68 8.97 -18.57
C ASP A 24 1.84 8.47 -17.11
N PRO A 25 2.92 7.71 -16.81
CA PRO A 25 3.17 7.17 -15.48
C PRO A 25 3.17 8.24 -14.36
N GLN A 26 3.47 9.49 -14.69
CA GLN A 26 3.41 10.61 -13.76
C GLN A 26 1.95 10.94 -13.40
N THR A 27 1.07 10.99 -14.40
CA THR A 27 -0.36 11.25 -14.19
C THR A 27 -1.02 10.15 -13.36
N ILE A 28 -0.67 8.87 -13.60
CA ILE A 28 -1.16 7.75 -12.77
C ILE A 28 -0.72 7.94 -11.31
N ARG A 29 0.53 8.36 -11.08
CA ARG A 29 1.06 8.58 -9.73
C ARG A 29 0.32 9.71 -9.01
N GLU A 30 0.08 10.82 -9.69
CA GLU A 30 -0.68 11.95 -9.12
C GLU A 30 -2.12 11.51 -8.79
N ILE A 31 -2.78 10.76 -9.67
CA ILE A 31 -4.11 10.20 -9.40
C ILE A 31 -4.09 9.30 -8.16
N VAL A 32 -3.10 8.40 -8.04
CA VAL A 32 -2.93 7.54 -6.86
C VAL A 32 -2.69 8.37 -5.60
N ALA A 33 -1.87 9.42 -5.68
CA ALA A 33 -1.61 10.33 -4.55
C ALA A 33 -2.91 11.00 -4.06
N ILE A 34 -3.72 11.50 -4.98
CA ILE A 34 -5.01 12.14 -4.69
C ILE A 34 -5.98 11.13 -4.05
N ILE A 35 -6.07 9.91 -4.61
CA ILE A 35 -6.93 8.86 -4.06
C ILE A 35 -6.48 8.49 -2.64
N LEU A 36 -5.17 8.32 -2.41
CA LEU A 36 -4.61 8.04 -1.08
C LEU A 36 -4.88 9.19 -0.10
N PHE A 37 -4.79 10.43 -0.57
CA PHE A 37 -5.07 11.62 0.24
C PHE A 37 -6.53 11.66 0.68
N VAL A 38 -7.46 11.49 -0.26
CA VAL A 38 -8.90 11.44 0.02
C VAL A 38 -9.23 10.27 0.95
N ALA A 39 -8.66 9.09 0.69
CA ALA A 39 -8.83 7.92 1.58
C ALA A 39 -8.28 8.20 2.99
N GLY A 40 -7.11 8.84 3.11
CA GLY A 40 -6.54 9.25 4.38
C GLY A 40 -7.45 10.20 5.16
N ILE A 41 -7.96 11.25 4.50
CA ILE A 41 -8.90 12.19 5.12
C ILE A 41 -10.18 11.49 5.55
N LEU A 42 -10.79 10.66 4.68
CA LEU A 42 -12.01 9.93 5.01
C LEU A 42 -11.81 9.00 6.22
N THR A 43 -10.67 8.34 6.29
CA THR A 43 -10.35 7.45 7.41
C THR A 43 -10.13 8.26 8.70
N VAL A 44 -9.47 9.42 8.63
CA VAL A 44 -9.35 10.33 9.79
C VAL A 44 -10.72 10.83 10.26
N LEU A 45 -11.59 11.27 9.34
CA LEU A 45 -12.96 11.67 9.68
C LEU A 45 -13.73 10.51 10.33
N SER A 46 -13.49 9.29 9.88
CA SER A 46 -14.11 8.11 10.46
C SER A 46 -13.66 7.83 11.89
N MET A 47 -12.41 8.12 12.26
CA MET A 47 -11.96 8.02 13.65
C MET A 47 -12.78 8.92 14.59
N PHE A 48 -13.28 10.05 14.07
CA PHE A 48 -14.13 10.99 14.80
C PHE A 48 -15.64 10.70 14.64
N ASN A 49 -16.02 9.60 13.98
CA ASN A 49 -17.40 9.26 13.62
C ASN A 49 -18.09 10.33 12.75
N LEU A 50 -17.33 11.06 11.93
CA LEU A 50 -17.83 12.14 11.06
C LEU A 50 -17.96 11.72 9.58
N SER A 51 -17.55 10.51 9.23
CA SER A 51 -17.50 10.02 7.84
C SER A 51 -18.81 9.43 7.30
N GLY A 52 -19.82 9.28 8.16
CA GLY A 52 -21.02 8.49 7.86
C GLY A 52 -20.72 6.98 7.72
N ALA A 53 -21.74 6.23 7.28
CA ALA A 53 -21.75 4.76 7.30
C ALA A 53 -20.61 4.09 6.54
N ILE A 54 -20.17 4.67 5.41
CA ILE A 54 -19.07 4.09 4.61
C ILE A 54 -17.76 4.16 5.38
N GLY A 55 -17.43 5.30 5.97
CA GLY A 55 -16.19 5.41 6.72
C GLY A 55 -16.21 4.58 8.00
N GLU A 56 -17.33 4.52 8.73
CA GLU A 56 -17.48 3.65 9.90
C GLU A 56 -17.21 2.18 9.56
N ASN A 57 -17.70 1.70 8.43
CA ASN A 57 -17.41 0.35 7.95
C ASN A 57 -15.91 0.16 7.63
N ILE A 58 -15.28 1.14 6.98
CA ILE A 58 -13.84 1.12 6.69
C ILE A 58 -13.03 1.07 7.98
N MET A 59 -13.35 1.91 8.96
CA MET A 59 -12.64 1.95 10.24
C MET A 59 -12.85 0.67 11.04
N THR A 60 -14.07 0.12 11.04
CA THR A 60 -14.35 -1.17 11.66
C THR A 60 -13.53 -2.29 11.03
N LEU A 61 -13.41 -2.32 9.70
CA LEU A 61 -12.53 -3.27 9.00
C LEU A 61 -11.05 -3.08 9.39
N ILE A 62 -10.57 -1.84 9.43
CA ILE A 62 -9.18 -1.52 9.80
C ILE A 62 -8.91 -1.97 11.24
N VAL A 63 -9.78 -1.66 12.19
CA VAL A 63 -9.62 -2.05 13.60
C VAL A 63 -9.76 -3.56 13.77
N ASN A 64 -10.62 -4.24 13.02
CA ASN A 64 -10.72 -5.69 13.08
C ASN A 64 -9.44 -6.37 12.58
N LEU A 65 -8.81 -5.82 11.54
CA LEU A 65 -7.58 -6.39 10.97
C LEU A 65 -6.33 -6.06 11.80
N PHE A 66 -6.17 -4.79 12.19
CA PHE A 66 -4.95 -4.23 12.76
C PHE A 66 -5.08 -3.87 14.26
N GLY A 67 -6.28 -3.97 14.83
CA GLY A 67 -6.54 -3.64 16.23
C GLY A 67 -6.22 -2.19 16.55
N ILE A 68 -5.53 -1.98 17.68
CA ILE A 68 -5.06 -0.65 18.12
C ILE A 68 -4.09 -0.03 17.13
N SER A 69 -3.28 -0.83 16.42
CA SER A 69 -2.39 -0.28 15.39
C SER A 69 -3.16 0.26 14.17
N GLY A 70 -4.44 -0.11 14.04
CA GLY A 70 -5.38 0.44 13.06
C GLY A 70 -5.54 1.96 13.14
N PHE A 71 -5.35 2.58 14.31
CA PHE A 71 -5.42 4.04 14.46
C PHE A 71 -4.22 4.77 13.81
N ILE A 72 -3.13 4.06 13.53
CA ILE A 72 -1.94 4.63 12.85
C ILE A 72 -2.11 4.59 11.32
N VAL A 73 -2.96 3.69 10.81
CA VAL A 73 -3.21 3.49 9.37
C VAL A 73 -3.62 4.79 8.64
N PRO A 74 -4.55 5.63 9.15
CA PRO A 74 -4.88 6.91 8.52
C PRO A 74 -3.67 7.85 8.36
N LEU A 75 -2.79 7.90 9.36
CA LEU A 75 -1.57 8.71 9.31
C LEU A 75 -0.61 8.18 8.24
N ILE A 76 -0.50 6.85 8.09
CA ILE A 76 0.32 6.24 7.05
C ILE A 76 -0.24 6.56 5.66
N PHE A 77 -1.56 6.49 5.46
CA PHE A 77 -2.19 6.87 4.19
C PHE A 77 -1.89 8.33 3.81
N LEU A 78 -2.00 9.27 4.77
CA LEU A 78 -1.66 10.67 4.55
C LEU A 78 -0.16 10.87 4.27
N GLY A 79 0.71 10.18 5.01
CA GLY A 79 2.15 10.21 4.78
C GLY A 79 2.52 9.71 3.39
N LEU A 80 1.92 8.60 2.96
CA LEU A 80 2.08 8.07 1.60
C LEU A 80 1.56 9.06 0.56
N ALA A 81 0.39 9.66 0.74
CA ALA A 81 -0.12 10.66 -0.20
C ALA A 81 0.87 11.82 -0.42
N VAL A 82 1.44 12.37 0.66
CA VAL A 82 2.46 13.42 0.59
C VAL A 82 3.75 12.93 -0.08
N TYR A 83 4.15 11.71 0.22
CA TYR A 83 5.32 11.07 -0.38
C TYR A 83 5.15 10.91 -1.90
N PHE A 84 4.02 10.36 -2.34
CA PHE A 84 3.65 10.23 -3.76
C PHE A 84 3.58 11.58 -4.47
N TRP A 85 3.15 12.63 -3.76
CA TRP A 85 3.09 13.99 -4.31
C TRP A 85 4.47 14.63 -4.49
N LYS A 86 5.40 14.39 -3.56
CA LYS A 86 6.73 15.03 -3.54
C LYS A 86 7.72 14.35 -4.48
N GLU A 87 7.62 13.05 -4.68
CA GLU A 87 8.56 12.29 -5.50
C GLU A 87 8.20 12.36 -6.99
N ARG A 88 8.69 13.44 -7.64
CA ARG A 88 8.57 13.65 -9.08
C ARG A 88 9.63 12.93 -9.92
N GLU A 89 10.79 12.63 -9.36
CA GLU A 89 11.97 12.25 -10.17
C GLU A 89 12.50 10.83 -9.91
N GLN A 90 12.26 10.24 -8.74
CA GLN A 90 12.69 8.87 -8.46
C GLN A 90 11.48 7.93 -8.57
N GLY A 91 11.59 6.93 -9.45
CA GLY A 91 10.62 5.84 -9.52
C GLY A 91 10.60 5.05 -8.21
N PHE A 92 9.42 4.54 -7.85
CA PHE A 92 9.30 3.64 -6.70
C PHE A 92 10.28 2.49 -6.86
N ARG A 93 11.15 2.31 -5.86
CA ARG A 93 11.92 1.08 -5.78
C ARG A 93 11.01 0.01 -5.22
N ILE A 94 11.00 -1.15 -5.86
CA ILE A 94 10.16 -2.28 -5.44
C ILE A 94 10.41 -2.69 -3.99
N LEU A 95 11.65 -2.46 -3.49
CA LEU A 95 12.03 -2.69 -2.09
C LEU A 95 11.28 -1.80 -1.09
N GLN A 96 10.93 -0.58 -1.49
CA GLN A 96 10.25 0.40 -0.64
C GLN A 96 8.81 -0.02 -0.38
N ILE A 97 8.12 -0.40 -1.46
CA ILE A 97 6.76 -0.95 -1.42
C ILE A 97 6.76 -2.21 -0.56
N PHE A 98 7.76 -3.08 -0.76
CA PHE A 98 7.91 -4.29 0.04
C PHE A 98 8.11 -3.97 1.53
N GLY A 99 8.95 -3.00 1.87
CA GLY A 99 9.15 -2.54 3.25
C GLY A 99 7.87 -2.01 3.90
N ILE A 100 7.08 -1.22 3.18
CA ILE A 100 5.78 -0.72 3.66
C ILE A 100 4.83 -1.89 3.92
N ILE A 101 4.70 -2.83 2.99
CA ILE A 101 3.82 -4.00 3.15
C ILE A 101 4.24 -4.84 4.36
N LEU A 102 5.54 -5.10 4.53
CA LEU A 102 6.06 -5.83 5.68
C LEU A 102 5.78 -5.08 6.99
N LEU A 103 5.90 -3.75 6.98
CA LEU A 103 5.64 -2.93 8.16
C LEU A 103 4.16 -3.04 8.60
N PHE A 104 3.22 -3.01 7.66
CA PHE A 104 1.81 -3.28 7.95
C PHE A 104 1.56 -4.70 8.47
N TRP A 105 2.39 -5.66 8.07
CA TRP A 105 2.29 -7.03 8.55
C TRP A 105 2.81 -7.18 9.98
N PHE A 106 4.00 -6.64 10.29
CA PHE A 106 4.68 -6.91 11.57
C PHE A 106 4.28 -5.96 12.71
N ILE A 107 3.96 -4.70 12.45
CA ILE A 107 3.57 -3.73 13.50
C ILE A 107 2.40 -4.24 14.37
N PRO A 108 1.31 -4.79 13.79
CA PRO A 108 0.18 -5.28 14.59
C PRO A 108 0.58 -6.40 15.54
N GLY A 109 1.56 -7.23 15.14
CA GLY A 109 2.10 -8.33 15.97
C GLY A 109 2.73 -7.86 17.28
N LEU A 110 3.19 -6.60 17.37
CA LEU A 110 3.73 -6.03 18.61
C LEU A 110 2.67 -5.84 19.69
N PHE A 111 1.39 -5.77 19.32
CA PHE A 111 0.29 -5.50 20.24
C PHE A 111 -0.42 -6.77 20.73
N LEU A 112 0.12 -7.97 20.45
CA LEU A 112 -0.49 -9.27 20.80
C LEU A 112 -1.98 -9.33 20.45
N SER A 113 -2.83 -9.61 21.45
CA SER A 113 -4.28 -9.70 21.37
C SER A 113 -4.97 -8.35 21.04
N ARG A 114 -4.24 -7.22 21.14
CA ARG A 114 -4.73 -5.90 20.70
C ARG A 114 -4.29 -5.54 19.29
N GLY A 115 -3.60 -6.44 18.58
CA GLY A 115 -3.14 -6.27 17.21
C GLY A 115 -4.18 -6.61 16.13
N GLY A 116 -5.41 -6.90 16.52
CA GLY A 116 -6.45 -7.38 15.60
C GLY A 116 -6.14 -8.77 15.05
N ALA A 117 -6.90 -9.20 14.05
CA ALA A 117 -6.77 -10.54 13.48
C ALA A 117 -5.36 -10.82 12.93
N ILE A 118 -4.72 -9.83 12.28
CA ILE A 118 -3.38 -10.00 11.70
C ILE A 118 -2.34 -10.09 12.82
N GLY A 119 -2.39 -9.16 13.78
CA GLY A 119 -1.43 -9.10 14.88
C GLY A 119 -1.50 -10.33 15.80
N GLU A 120 -2.70 -10.84 16.07
CA GLU A 120 -2.88 -12.04 16.88
C GLU A 120 -2.28 -13.28 16.21
N ASN A 121 -2.55 -13.51 14.92
CA ASN A 121 -2.01 -14.65 14.19
C ASN A 121 -0.47 -14.62 14.11
N ILE A 122 0.08 -13.44 13.82
CA ILE A 122 1.52 -13.26 13.73
C ILE A 122 2.15 -13.45 15.10
N SER A 123 1.66 -12.73 16.11
CA SER A 123 2.22 -12.86 17.47
C SER A 123 2.13 -14.29 18.00
N ALA A 124 1.01 -14.98 17.81
CA ALA A 124 0.87 -16.39 18.21
C ALA A 124 1.89 -17.30 17.53
N THR A 125 2.17 -17.10 16.24
CA THR A 125 3.16 -17.89 15.49
C THR A 125 4.58 -17.68 16.05
N PHE A 126 4.96 -16.43 16.32
CA PHE A 126 6.30 -16.11 16.84
C PHE A 126 6.46 -16.48 18.32
N LEU A 127 5.43 -16.25 19.14
CA LEU A 127 5.46 -16.61 20.56
C LEU A 127 5.47 -18.13 20.77
N SER A 128 4.77 -18.89 19.92
CA SER A 128 4.80 -20.37 19.99
C SER A 128 6.12 -20.96 19.53
N SER A 129 6.79 -20.32 18.56
CA SER A 129 8.06 -20.80 18.01
C SER A 129 9.28 -20.43 18.87
N PHE A 130 9.29 -19.23 19.46
CA PHE A 130 10.47 -18.65 20.13
C PHE A 130 10.26 -18.33 21.62
N GLY A 131 9.09 -18.67 22.16
CA GLY A 131 8.68 -18.29 23.51
C GLY A 131 8.29 -16.82 23.62
N SER A 132 7.74 -16.41 24.77
CA SER A 132 7.19 -15.06 24.96
C SER A 132 8.23 -13.97 24.68
N ILE A 133 9.39 -14.03 25.34
CA ILE A 133 10.43 -12.99 25.22
C ILE A 133 11.10 -13.03 23.84
N GLY A 134 11.45 -14.22 23.37
CA GLY A 134 12.11 -14.40 22.06
C GLY A 134 11.25 -13.94 20.90
N GLY A 135 9.95 -14.31 20.91
CA GLY A 135 9.00 -13.89 19.88
C GLY A 135 8.86 -12.37 19.80
N TYR A 136 8.76 -11.69 20.95
CA TYR A 136 8.70 -10.23 20.98
C TYR A 136 9.95 -9.55 20.44
N VAL A 137 11.14 -10.02 20.84
CA VAL A 137 12.42 -9.44 20.36
C VAL A 137 12.54 -9.59 18.84
N ILE A 138 12.16 -10.74 18.30
CA ILE A 138 12.19 -11.00 16.85
C ILE A 138 11.19 -10.10 16.12
N LEU A 139 9.95 -9.98 16.61
CA LEU A 139 8.94 -9.10 16.02
C LEU A 139 9.36 -7.64 16.03
N LEU A 140 10.01 -7.18 17.11
CA LEU A 140 10.54 -5.83 17.20
C LEU A 140 11.67 -5.62 16.17
N GLY A 141 12.59 -6.57 16.07
CA GLY A 141 13.67 -6.53 15.07
C GLY A 141 13.15 -6.50 13.63
N LEU A 142 12.17 -7.34 13.30
CA LEU A 142 11.53 -7.38 11.97
C LEU A 142 10.77 -6.08 11.66
N SER A 143 10.08 -5.51 12.65
CA SER A 143 9.39 -4.22 12.51
C SER A 143 10.39 -3.11 12.21
N PHE A 144 11.54 -3.10 12.90
CA PHE A 144 12.62 -2.13 12.64
C PHE A 144 13.24 -2.32 11.26
N ALA A 145 13.55 -3.55 10.87
CA ALA A 145 14.09 -3.85 9.53
C ALA A 145 13.12 -3.40 8.42
N SER A 146 11.81 -3.61 8.63
CA SER A 146 10.76 -3.17 7.70
C SER A 146 10.66 -1.65 7.62
N PHE A 147 10.78 -0.95 8.75
CA PHE A 147 10.81 0.52 8.79
C PHE A 147 12.02 1.10 8.05
N VAL A 148 13.21 0.52 8.22
CA VAL A 148 14.42 0.93 7.49
C VAL A 148 14.25 0.70 5.99
N LEU A 149 13.69 -0.45 5.58
CA LEU A 149 13.40 -0.73 4.17
C LEU A 149 12.38 0.27 3.59
N ALA A 150 11.33 0.58 4.33
CA ALA A 150 10.28 1.52 3.93
C ALA A 150 10.82 2.96 3.76
N THR A 151 11.68 3.41 4.68
CA THR A 151 12.21 4.78 4.69
C THR A 151 13.40 4.98 3.75
N HIS A 152 13.94 3.93 3.14
CA HIS A 152 15.12 4.02 2.27
C HIS A 152 16.32 4.74 2.91
N ILE A 153 16.40 4.75 4.24
CA ILE A 153 17.57 5.26 4.95
C ILE A 153 18.66 4.21 4.75
N SER A 154 19.50 4.42 3.73
CA SER A 154 20.75 3.69 3.57
C SER A 154 21.61 3.91 4.81
N LEU A 155 21.77 2.88 5.64
CA LEU A 155 22.70 2.87 6.78
C LEU A 155 24.19 2.88 6.34
N ARG A 156 24.46 2.99 5.04
CA ARG A 156 25.76 3.40 4.52
C ARG A 156 25.66 4.86 4.10
N THR A 157 26.12 5.73 4.98
CA THR A 157 26.71 7.02 4.58
C THR A 157 28.20 6.80 4.41
#